data_AF-A0A963J217-F1
#
_entry.id   AF-A0A963J217-F1
#
_cell.length_a   1.000
_cell.length_b   1.000
_cell.length_c   1.000
_cell.angle_alpha   90.00
_cell.angle_beta   90.00
_cell.angle_gamma   90.00
#
_symmetry.space_group_name_H-M   'P 1'
#
loop_
_entity.id
_entity.type
_entity.pdbx_description
1 polymer ?
#
loop_
_entity_poly.entity_id
_entity_poly.type
_entity_poly.pdbx_seq_one_letter_code
_entity_poly.pdbx_strand_id
1 'polypeptide(L)'
;YDQVQQAYVGYVYGDSTSGQRALYEVGMTGIPVVNVNNNCSTGSTALFLARQAVASGAADCVLALGFEHMNPGALGAVFND
;
A
#
# COMPACT_ATOMS: atom_id res chain seq x y z
N TYR A 1 -14.84 -6.67 7.55
CA TYR A 1 -13.57 -6.76 6.78
C TYR A 1 -13.74 -7.61 5.53
N ASP A 2 -14.54 -8.67 5.63
CA ASP A 2 -15.25 -9.36 4.54
C ASP A 2 -15.70 -8.51 3.34
N GLN A 3 -16.10 -7.25 3.54
CA GLN A 3 -16.54 -6.38 2.43
C GLN A 3 -15.40 -5.78 1.61
N VAL A 4 -14.17 -5.69 2.12
CA VAL A 4 -13.04 -5.15 1.36
C VAL A 4 -12.67 -6.15 0.27
N GLN A 5 -12.61 -5.70 -0.97
CA GLN A 5 -12.37 -6.59 -2.13
C GLN A 5 -10.95 -6.49 -2.66
N GLN A 6 -10.25 -5.37 -2.46
CA GLN A 6 -8.88 -5.14 -2.92
C GLN A 6 -8.14 -4.18 -1.98
N ALA A 7 -6.81 -4.25 -1.95
CA ALA A 7 -5.98 -3.30 -1.21
C ALA A 7 -4.83 -2.75 -2.05
N TYR A 8 -4.62 -1.44 -1.98
CA TYR A 8 -3.45 -0.74 -2.50
C TYR A 8 -2.60 -0.28 -1.32
N VAL A 9 -1.40 -0.83 -1.19
CA VAL A 9 -0.55 -0.63 -0.01
C VAL A 9 0.73 0.07 -0.39
N GLY A 10 0.89 1.27 0.15
CA GLY A 10 1.97 2.19 -0.15
C GLY A 10 3.09 2.18 0.88
N TYR A 11 4.31 1.94 0.43
CA TYR A 11 5.54 2.08 1.23
C TYR A 11 6.75 2.33 0.30
N VAL A 12 7.81 2.98 0.81
CA VAL A 12 9.01 3.29 0.02
C VAL A 12 10.16 2.35 0.38
N TYR A 13 10.45 2.18 1.69
CA TYR A 13 11.64 1.44 2.15
C TYR A 13 11.34 0.09 2.83
N GLY A 14 10.17 -0.50 2.54
CA GLY A 14 9.83 -1.86 2.96
C GLY A 14 10.43 -2.94 2.05
N ASP A 15 10.66 -4.12 2.60
CA ASP A 15 11.07 -5.31 1.83
C ASP A 15 9.92 -5.80 0.92
N SER A 16 10.24 -6.76 0.06
CA SER A 16 9.29 -7.51 -0.73
C SER A 16 8.14 -8.00 0.15
N THR A 17 6.92 -7.86 -0.35
CA THR A 17 5.68 -8.29 0.33
C THR A 17 5.31 -7.56 1.63
N SER A 18 5.95 -6.43 1.96
CA SER A 18 5.64 -5.68 3.19
C SER A 18 4.17 -5.26 3.28
N GLY A 19 3.51 -4.95 2.16
CA GLY A 19 2.09 -4.60 2.17
C GLY A 19 1.18 -5.77 2.53
N GLN A 20 1.49 -6.99 2.07
CA GLN A 20 0.78 -8.21 2.47
C GLN A 20 0.96 -8.44 3.97
N ARG A 21 2.20 -8.36 4.48
CA ARG A 21 2.49 -8.54 5.90
C ARG A 21 1.74 -7.53 6.78
N ALA A 22 1.67 -6.26 6.35
CA ALA A 22 0.95 -5.20 7.05
C ALA A 22 -0.54 -5.50 7.20
N LEU A 23 -1.12 -6.28 6.28
CA LEU A 23 -2.54 -6.65 6.30
C LEU A 23 -2.83 -8.00 6.97
N TYR A 24 -1.83 -8.75 7.45
CA TYR A 24 -2.08 -10.03 8.12
C TYR A 24 -2.96 -9.89 9.36
N GLU A 25 -2.62 -8.94 10.23
CA GLU A 25 -3.39 -8.65 11.46
C GLU A 25 -4.78 -8.06 11.18
N VAL A 26 -4.94 -7.56 9.96
CA VAL A 26 -6.15 -6.88 9.51
C VAL A 26 -7.21 -7.90 9.05
N GLY A 27 -6.80 -9.11 8.67
CA GLY A 27 -7.74 -10.24 8.54
C GLY A 27 -7.42 -11.35 7.55
N MET A 28 -6.19 -11.48 7.02
CA MET A 28 -5.79 -12.53 6.05
C MET A 28 -6.91 -12.92 5.07
N THR A 29 -7.54 -11.92 4.45
CA THR A 29 -8.87 -12.06 3.83
C THR A 29 -8.86 -12.74 2.46
N GLY A 30 -7.68 -13.07 1.92
CA GLY A 30 -7.54 -13.60 0.55
C GLY A 30 -7.72 -12.58 -0.56
N ILE A 31 -7.91 -11.30 -0.23
CA ILE A 31 -8.07 -10.23 -1.22
C ILE A 31 -6.76 -9.97 -1.96
N PRO A 32 -6.80 -9.53 -3.23
CA PRO A 32 -5.62 -9.03 -3.93
C PRO A 32 -5.03 -7.81 -3.21
N VAL A 33 -3.69 -7.83 -3.06
CA VAL A 33 -2.90 -6.74 -2.47
C VAL A 33 -1.89 -6.26 -3.50
N VAL A 34 -1.95 -4.97 -3.83
CA VAL A 34 -1.04 -4.31 -4.77
C VAL A 34 -0.12 -3.37 -4.00
N ASN A 35 1.18 -3.69 -3.98
CA ASN A 35 2.18 -2.82 -3.38
C ASN A 35 2.53 -1.69 -4.34
N VAL A 36 2.49 -0.45 -3.87
CA VAL A 36 2.71 0.75 -4.67
C VAL A 36 3.83 1.60 -4.09
N ASN A 37 4.67 2.14 -4.95
CA ASN A 37 5.74 3.04 -4.58
C ASN A 37 5.82 4.17 -5.63
N ASN A 38 5.70 5.40 -5.15
CA ASN A 38 5.92 6.63 -5.88
C ASN A 38 6.57 7.67 -4.97
N ASN A 39 7.65 7.28 -4.28
CA ASN A 39 8.39 8.14 -3.35
C ASN A 39 7.46 8.81 -2.31
N CYS A 40 7.66 10.09 -2.02
CA CYS A 40 6.82 10.85 -1.08
C CYS A 40 5.34 10.91 -1.48
N SER A 41 5.02 10.67 -2.76
CA SER A 41 3.66 10.70 -3.30
C SER A 41 2.95 9.35 -3.22
N THR A 42 3.59 8.33 -2.63
CA THR A 42 3.08 6.95 -2.55
C THR A 42 1.67 6.86 -1.98
N GLY A 43 1.37 7.58 -0.90
CA GLY A 43 0.03 7.59 -0.29
C GLY A 43 -1.04 8.11 -1.26
N SER A 44 -0.74 9.21 -1.98
CA SER A 44 -1.64 9.77 -2.99
C SER A 44 -1.82 8.83 -4.19
N THR A 45 -0.77 8.12 -4.59
CA THR A 45 -0.85 7.10 -5.64
C THR A 45 -1.74 5.93 -5.21
N ALA A 46 -1.60 5.42 -3.98
CA ALA A 46 -2.48 4.37 -3.45
C ALA A 46 -3.94 4.81 -3.44
N LEU A 47 -4.23 6.03 -2.98
CA LEU A 47 -5.58 6.58 -2.94
C LEU A 47 -6.15 6.80 -4.35
N PHE A 48 -5.33 7.31 -5.28
CA PHE A 48 -5.74 7.49 -6.66
C PHE A 48 -6.15 6.16 -7.30
N LEU A 49 -5.35 5.10 -7.12
CA LEU A 49 -5.65 3.77 -7.65
C LEU A 49 -6.91 3.17 -7.00
N ALA A 50 -7.05 3.29 -5.68
CA ALA A 50 -8.26 2.85 -4.97
C ALA A 50 -9.52 3.53 -5.51
N ARG A 51 -9.46 4.85 -5.76
CA ARG A 51 -10.55 5.60 -6.40
C ARG A 51 -10.84 5.08 -7.80
N GLN A 52 -9.82 4.81 -8.61
CA GLN A 52 -10.03 4.29 -9.98
C GLN A 52 -10.72 2.92 -9.95
N ALA A 53 -10.34 2.03 -9.03
CA ALA A 53 -10.98 0.73 -8.86
C ALA A 53 -12.48 0.87 -8.54
N VAL A 54 -12.83 1.78 -7.63
CA VAL A 54 -14.24 2.05 -7.29
C VAL A 54 -14.98 2.73 -8.44
N ALA A 55 -14.42 3.78 -9.01
CA ALA A 55 -15.06 4.58 -10.06
C ALA A 55 -15.28 3.80 -11.37
N SER A 56 -14.46 2.78 -11.64
CA SER A 56 -14.61 1.89 -12.80
C SER A 56 -15.57 0.72 -12.56
N GLY A 57 -16.03 0.50 -11.32
CA GLY A 57 -16.85 -0.65 -10.94
C GLY A 57 -16.07 -1.96 -10.78
N ALA A 58 -14.73 -1.91 -10.72
CA ALA A 58 -13.90 -3.09 -10.50
C ALA A 58 -13.97 -3.63 -9.04
N ALA A 59 -14.34 -2.77 -8.10
CA ALA A 59 -14.62 -3.11 -6.70
C ALA A 59 -15.56 -2.07 -6.07
N ASP A 60 -16.42 -2.48 -5.15
CA ASP A 60 -17.32 -1.59 -4.39
C ASP A 60 -16.63 -1.04 -3.14
N CYS A 61 -15.74 -1.82 -2.52
CA CYS A 61 -14.99 -1.42 -1.33
C CYS A 61 -13.51 -1.80 -1.46
N VAL A 62 -12.64 -0.80 -1.29
CA VAL A 62 -11.19 -0.91 -1.47
C VAL A 62 -10.47 -0.26 -0.30
N LEU A 63 -9.37 -0.86 0.14
CA LEU A 63 -8.49 -0.31 1.17
C LEU A 63 -7.28 0.38 0.53
N ALA A 64 -7.06 1.65 0.86
CA ALA A 64 -5.78 2.32 0.63
C ALA A 64 -5.03 2.40 1.97
N LEU A 65 -3.88 1.75 2.06
CA LEU A 65 -3.03 1.75 3.25
C LEU A 65 -1.68 2.39 2.89
N GLY A 66 -1.15 3.24 3.77
CA GLY A 66 0.19 3.78 3.64
C GLY A 66 0.93 3.63 4.96
N PHE A 67 2.18 3.18 4.92
CA PHE A 67 3.06 3.13 6.08
C PHE A 67 4.49 3.41 5.68
N GLU A 68 5.28 3.88 6.63
CA GLU A 68 6.73 4.03 6.46
C GLU A 68 7.40 3.97 7.83
N HIS A 69 8.62 3.43 7.87
CA HIS A 69 9.48 3.52 9.05
C HIS A 69 10.83 4.10 8.63
N MET A 70 10.98 5.40 8.88
CA MET A 70 12.19 6.13 8.52
C MET A 70 13.21 6.08 9.65
N ASN A 71 14.49 5.94 9.29
CA ASN A 71 15.58 6.17 10.23
C ASN A 71 15.66 7.67 10.58
N PRO A 72 16.06 8.03 11.81
CA PRO A 72 16.29 9.42 12.17
C PRO A 72 17.38 10.07 11.31
N GLY A 73 17.16 11.32 10.89
CA GLY A 73 18.14 12.12 10.17
C GLY A 73 17.69 12.51 8.76
N ALA A 74 18.62 13.08 7.99
CA ALA A 74 18.38 13.40 6.59
C ALA A 74 18.23 12.11 5.76
N LEU A 75 17.41 12.17 4.71
CA LEU A 75 17.26 11.09 3.74
C LEU A 75 18.61 10.82 3.07
N GLY A 76 19.26 9.72 3.44
CA GLY A 76 20.46 9.20 2.79
C GLY A 76 20.10 8.20 1.69
N ALA A 77 21.11 7.81 0.90
CA ALA A 77 20.98 6.66 0.02
C ALA A 77 20.77 5.39 0.89
N VAL A 78 19.64 4.72 0.70
CA VAL A 78 19.32 3.47 1.42
C VAL A 78 19.96 2.27 0.73
N PHE A 79 20.23 2.39 -0.58
CA PHE A 79 20.93 1.38 -1.37
C PHE A 79 22.33 1.93 -1.70
N ASN A 80 23.35 1.10 -1.49
CA ASN A 80 24.75 1.42 -1.75
C ASN A 80 25.21 0.73 -3.04
N ASP A 81 24.46 0.89 -4.14
CA ASP A 81 24.93 0.39 -5.43
C ASP A 81 26.18 1.14 -5.93
#